data_AF-A0A2G6Q4E1-F1
#
_entry.id   AF-A0A2G6Q4E1-F1
#
_cell.length_a   1.000
_cell.length_b   1.000
_cell.length_c   1.000
_cell.angle_alpha   90.00
_cell.angle_beta   90.00
_cell.angle_gamma   90.00
#
_symmetry.space_group_name_H-M   'P 1'
#
loop_
_entity.id
_entity.type
_entity.pdbx_description
1 polymer ?
#
loop_
_entity_poly.entity_id
_entity_poly.type
_entity_poly.pdbx_seq_one_letter_code
_entity_poly.pdbx_strand_id
1 'polypeptide(L)'
;MKPGQKKFRLLGRFDIFSRSLGQSIEMRLFNWLFKTEKNITTHEIKKEPVSTSKKKKKDKDPPPPLDWAKSEAHIHLLTEFTFGKKRNEFRSQKCWNRVLGEPLYQAVERFINERVITLISLPDRLDYLYSVVDLKPLLRERNLKLSGRKKELIERLIEADLGMMEKLSRKCKIYKTADEYTNLIEKYLKNIDERRQSAERACKELIKEQDFEGAAKKVDDFESSLVKNKVDSFGFGISRISQSKILSSMWSLTPKLLRHINDEKLKTIRIAAIMMELWGERHVFKWLPESFSVESHLEVDAIARMLLFHARHVDNLNSYKRDNFMNKRLWIDVVGDSMTCEACRKLDGKSYTPEKMIELPYEKCTCPMGCRCHFISLEEGEKLRSNLS
;
A
#
# COMPACT_ATOMS: atom_id res chain seq x y z
N MET A 1 -44.77 18.47 24.17
CA MET A 1 -44.08 19.77 24.14
C MET A 1 -42.57 19.54 24.19
N LYS A 2 -41.90 19.97 23.11
CA LYS A 2 -40.49 20.40 22.96
C LYS A 2 -39.31 19.50 23.42
N PRO A 3 -38.14 19.65 22.77
CA PRO A 3 -37.36 18.52 22.24
C PRO A 3 -35.87 18.55 22.60
N GLY A 4 -35.13 17.54 22.15
CA GLY A 4 -33.77 17.75 21.67
C GLY A 4 -32.65 17.08 22.46
N GLN A 5 -32.11 15.99 21.91
CA GLN A 5 -30.67 15.83 21.71
C GLN A 5 -30.43 14.70 20.69
N LYS A 6 -30.31 15.08 19.41
CA LYS A 6 -29.75 14.21 18.37
C LYS A 6 -28.25 14.10 18.62
N LYS A 7 -27.78 12.96 19.11
CA LYS A 7 -26.35 12.61 19.06
C LYS A 7 -25.98 12.30 17.61
N PHE A 8 -25.26 13.22 16.97
CA PHE A 8 -24.54 12.95 15.74
C PHE A 8 -23.46 11.89 16.04
N ARG A 9 -23.68 10.67 15.56
CA ARG A 9 -22.60 9.70 15.35
C ARG A 9 -21.81 10.17 14.13
N LEU A 10 -20.65 10.77 14.35
CA LEU A 10 -19.63 10.90 13.31
C LEU A 10 -19.14 9.49 12.97
N LEU A 11 -19.69 8.97 11.88
CA LEU A 11 -19.31 7.70 11.28
C LEU A 11 -17.83 7.76 10.86
N GLY A 12 -17.09 6.72 11.25
CA GLY A 12 -15.71 6.49 10.84
C GLY A 12 -15.58 6.44 9.33
N ARG A 13 -14.79 7.35 8.78
CA ARG A 13 -14.35 7.35 7.38
C ARG A 13 -13.00 8.08 7.28
N PHE A 14 -11.96 7.48 7.83
CA PHE A 14 -10.56 7.82 7.50
C PHE A 14 -9.72 6.54 7.51
N ASP A 15 -10.08 5.63 6.61
CA ASP A 15 -9.38 4.36 6.38
C ASP A 15 -8.67 4.34 5.01
N ILE A 16 -8.34 5.53 4.49
CA ILE A 16 -7.68 5.74 3.19
C ILE A 16 -6.14 5.68 3.32
N PHE A 17 -5.58 5.86 4.53
CA PHE A 17 -4.12 5.96 4.73
C PHE A 17 -3.43 4.70 5.31
N SER A 18 -4.18 3.70 5.79
CA SER A 18 -3.60 2.48 6.40
C SER A 18 -3.38 1.31 5.43
N ARG A 19 -3.97 1.35 4.22
CA ARG A 19 -4.19 0.15 3.39
C ARG A 19 -3.04 -0.27 2.44
N SER A 20 -1.88 0.40 2.47
CA SER A 20 -0.75 0.06 1.57
C SER A 20 0.42 -0.69 2.24
N LEU A 21 0.35 -0.99 3.53
CA LEU A 21 1.35 -1.87 4.21
C LEU A 21 1.07 -3.38 4.00
N GLY A 22 -0.07 -3.71 3.38
CA GLY A 22 -0.54 -5.08 3.19
C GLY A 22 0.05 -5.87 2.03
N GLN A 23 0.86 -5.26 1.18
CA GLN A 23 1.50 -5.91 0.01
C GLN A 23 2.96 -6.34 0.27
N SER A 24 3.49 -6.11 1.48
CA SER A 24 4.93 -6.26 1.75
C SER A 24 5.43 -7.70 1.92
N ILE A 25 4.58 -8.72 1.98
CA ILE A 25 5.04 -10.12 2.17
C ILE A 25 5.08 -10.87 0.83
N GLU A 26 4.07 -10.73 -0.02
CA GLU A 26 4.05 -11.37 -1.34
C GLU A 26 5.00 -10.70 -2.34
N MET A 27 5.18 -9.37 -2.30
CA MET A 27 6.12 -8.67 -3.19
C MET A 27 7.61 -8.87 -2.81
N ARG A 28 7.90 -9.29 -1.57
CA ARG A 28 9.28 -9.60 -1.13
C ARG A 28 9.77 -10.94 -1.68
N LEU A 29 8.87 -11.91 -1.84
CA LEU A 29 9.18 -13.18 -2.52
C LEU A 29 9.42 -12.95 -4.02
N PHE A 30 8.65 -12.06 -4.65
CA PHE A 30 8.75 -11.78 -6.09
C PHE A 30 10.05 -11.05 -6.50
N ASN A 31 10.53 -10.09 -5.71
CA ASN A 31 11.79 -9.36 -5.99
C ASN A 31 13.06 -10.15 -5.62
N TRP A 32 12.94 -11.20 -4.80
CA TRP A 32 14.06 -12.08 -4.47
C TRP A 32 14.34 -13.10 -5.58
N LEU A 33 13.31 -13.54 -6.31
CA LEU A 33 13.36 -14.54 -7.38
C LEU A 33 14.13 -14.12 -8.66
N PHE A 34 14.47 -12.85 -8.86
CA PHE A 34 15.02 -12.33 -10.13
C PHE A 34 16.37 -11.61 -10.03
N LYS A 35 17.16 -11.82 -8.98
CA LYS A 35 18.57 -11.40 -8.95
C LYS A 35 19.49 -12.49 -9.49
N THR A 36 19.64 -12.55 -10.82
CA THR A 36 20.82 -13.17 -11.44
C THR A 36 21.89 -12.12 -11.70
N GLU A 37 23.12 -12.56 -11.51
CA GLU A 37 24.35 -11.79 -11.38
C GLU A 37 24.69 -10.98 -12.63
N LYS A 38 25.06 -9.71 -12.43
CA LYS A 38 25.98 -9.01 -13.33
C LYS A 38 27.08 -8.37 -12.50
N ASN A 39 28.21 -9.08 -12.47
CA ASN A 39 29.51 -8.57 -12.08
C ASN A 39 29.86 -7.36 -12.96
N ILE A 40 30.06 -6.20 -12.35
CA ILE A 40 30.69 -5.05 -13.00
C ILE A 40 32.04 -4.86 -12.33
N THR A 41 33.07 -5.21 -13.09
CA THR A 41 34.48 -4.91 -12.84
C THR A 41 34.69 -3.40 -12.72
N THR A 42 35.31 -2.99 -11.61
CA THR A 42 35.74 -1.62 -11.34
C THR A 42 36.89 -1.24 -12.26
N HIS A 43 36.67 -0.30 -13.18
CA HIS A 43 37.75 0.44 -13.83
C HIS A 43 38.00 1.75 -13.08
N GLU A 44 39.24 1.92 -12.62
CA GLU A 44 39.78 3.16 -12.06
C GLU A 44 39.71 4.29 -13.10
N ILE A 45 39.00 5.36 -12.76
CA ILE A 45 39.05 6.62 -13.51
C ILE A 45 40.00 7.56 -12.77
N LYS A 46 41.12 7.87 -13.43
CA LYS A 46 42.10 8.89 -13.04
C LYS A 46 41.41 10.25 -12.89
N LYS A 47 41.65 10.93 -11.76
CA LYS A 47 41.23 12.30 -11.51
C LYS A 47 42.18 13.28 -12.21
N GLU A 48 41.67 14.07 -13.15
CA GLU A 48 42.32 15.30 -13.59
C GLU A 48 41.77 16.52 -12.82
N PRO A 49 42.59 17.54 -12.57
CA PRO A 49 42.21 18.69 -11.75
C PRO A 49 41.31 19.67 -12.50
N VAL A 50 40.10 19.88 -11.97
CA VAL A 50 39.15 20.88 -12.49
C VAL A 50 39.59 22.28 -12.05
N SER A 51 39.85 23.14 -13.04
CA SER A 51 40.16 24.56 -12.86
C SER A 51 38.93 25.34 -12.40
N THR A 52 39.10 26.10 -11.31
CA THR A 52 38.05 26.95 -10.75
C THR A 52 37.95 28.26 -11.53
N SER A 53 37.01 28.36 -12.47
CA SER A 53 36.54 29.65 -12.98
C SER A 53 35.28 30.08 -12.24
N LYS A 54 35.41 31.07 -11.36
CA LYS A 54 34.30 31.74 -10.65
C LYS A 54 33.46 32.54 -11.65
N LYS A 55 32.36 31.96 -12.16
CA LYS A 55 31.29 32.74 -12.81
C LYS A 55 30.41 33.39 -11.73
N LYS A 56 30.45 34.72 -11.66
CA LYS A 56 29.50 35.56 -10.89
C LYS A 56 28.06 35.20 -11.31
N LYS A 57 27.28 34.68 -10.38
CA LYS A 57 25.83 34.48 -10.53
C LYS A 57 25.20 35.87 -10.61
N LYS A 58 24.65 36.23 -11.77
CA LYS A 58 23.73 37.36 -11.91
C LYS A 58 22.54 37.11 -10.98
N ASP A 59 22.26 38.05 -10.09
CA ASP A 59 21.02 38.11 -9.33
C ASP A 59 19.86 38.10 -10.34
N LYS A 60 19.18 36.96 -10.41
CA LYS A 60 17.88 36.87 -11.07
C LYS A 60 16.88 37.37 -10.05
N ASP A 61 15.98 38.24 -10.49
CA ASP A 61 14.84 38.70 -9.69
C ASP A 61 14.20 37.51 -8.98
N PRO A 62 13.80 37.66 -7.70
CA PRO A 62 13.15 36.58 -6.97
C PRO A 62 11.93 36.12 -7.77
N PRO A 63 11.76 34.80 -7.96
CA PRO A 63 10.60 34.27 -8.68
C PRO A 63 9.32 34.81 -8.02
N PRO A 64 8.26 35.04 -8.82
CA PRO A 64 7.01 35.56 -8.30
C PRO A 64 6.49 34.68 -7.16
N PRO A 65 5.78 35.27 -6.16
CA PRO A 65 5.31 34.53 -5.00
C PRO A 65 4.46 33.34 -5.45
N LEU A 66 4.91 32.14 -5.07
CA LEU A 66 4.24 30.88 -5.39
C LEU A 66 2.96 30.78 -4.57
N ASP A 67 1.80 30.76 -5.23
CA ASP A 67 0.51 30.47 -4.60
C ASP A 67 0.41 28.96 -4.29
N TRP A 68 1.06 28.56 -3.20
CA TRP A 68 1.14 27.15 -2.80
C TRP A 68 -0.25 26.56 -2.52
N ALA A 69 -1.23 27.37 -2.10
CA ALA A 69 -2.58 26.92 -1.79
C ALA A 69 -3.37 26.46 -3.03
N LYS A 70 -2.89 26.77 -4.23
CA LYS A 70 -3.41 26.26 -5.51
C LYS A 70 -2.64 25.07 -6.06
N SER A 71 -1.51 24.70 -5.45
CA SER A 71 -0.65 23.61 -5.92
C SER A 71 -1.03 22.29 -5.25
N GLU A 72 -1.51 21.31 -6.03
CA GLU A 72 -1.82 19.97 -5.50
C GLU A 72 -0.62 19.34 -4.76
N ALA A 73 0.61 19.60 -5.24
CA ALA A 73 1.83 19.09 -4.61
C ALA A 73 2.04 19.63 -3.19
N HIS A 74 1.75 20.92 -2.99
CA HIS A 74 1.87 21.58 -1.70
C HIS A 74 0.74 21.20 -0.76
N ILE A 75 -0.49 21.11 -1.25
CA ILE A 75 -1.62 20.62 -0.45
C ILE A 75 -1.38 19.17 -0.05
N HIS A 76 -0.83 18.33 -0.94
CA HIS A 76 -0.42 16.97 -0.61
C HIS A 76 0.69 16.93 0.45
N LEU A 77 1.71 17.78 0.34
CA LEU A 77 2.73 17.91 1.37
C LEU A 77 2.11 18.28 2.72
N LEU A 78 1.09 19.13 2.72
CA LEU A 78 0.39 19.53 3.94
C LEU A 78 -0.35 18.36 4.61
N THR A 79 -0.85 17.38 3.83
CA THR A 79 -1.51 16.20 4.42
C THR A 79 -0.56 15.34 5.25
N GLU A 80 0.75 15.34 4.93
CA GLU A 80 1.79 14.63 5.69
C GLU A 80 1.92 15.15 7.14
N PHE A 81 1.46 16.37 7.42
CA PHE A 81 1.49 16.97 8.77
C PHE A 81 0.18 16.77 9.56
N THR A 82 -0.85 16.14 9.00
CA THR A 82 -2.18 16.01 9.65
C THR A 82 -2.12 15.34 11.03
N PHE A 83 -1.22 14.37 11.21
CA PHE A 83 -1.07 13.57 12.43
C PHE A 83 0.20 13.90 13.22
N GLY A 84 0.87 15.01 12.90
CA GLY A 84 2.16 15.36 13.50
C GLY A 84 3.33 14.71 12.77
N LYS A 85 4.28 15.52 12.30
CA LYS A 85 5.48 15.05 11.59
C LYS A 85 6.68 15.94 11.87
N LYS A 86 7.90 15.37 11.86
CA LYS A 86 9.15 16.14 11.93
C LYS A 86 9.49 16.73 10.56
N ARG A 87 10.09 17.92 10.54
CA ARG A 87 10.45 18.65 9.30
C ARG A 87 11.39 17.90 8.34
N ASN A 88 12.10 16.88 8.85
CA ASN A 88 13.14 16.14 8.15
C ASN A 88 12.82 14.65 7.98
N GLU A 89 11.58 14.24 8.29
CA GLU A 89 11.13 12.85 8.22
C GLU A 89 10.49 12.54 6.86
N PHE A 90 11.26 12.69 5.79
CA PHE A 90 10.80 12.43 4.42
C PHE A 90 11.68 11.39 3.74
N ARG A 91 11.05 10.37 3.16
CA ARG A 91 11.76 9.24 2.52
C ARG A 91 12.59 9.66 1.30
N SER A 92 12.12 10.63 0.50
CA SER A 92 12.81 11.07 -0.73
C SER A 92 12.76 12.59 -0.94
N GLN A 93 13.75 13.31 -0.41
CA GLN A 93 13.84 14.77 -0.61
C GLN A 93 13.95 15.15 -2.09
N LYS A 94 14.70 14.37 -2.89
CA LYS A 94 14.88 14.64 -4.33
C LYS A 94 13.56 14.56 -5.10
N CYS A 95 12.72 13.56 -4.83
CA CYS A 95 11.42 13.45 -5.48
C CYS A 95 10.50 14.58 -5.07
N TRP A 96 10.47 14.95 -3.77
CA TRP A 96 9.71 16.10 -3.31
C TRP A 96 10.14 17.40 -4.00
N ASN A 97 11.44 17.67 -4.10
CA ASN A 97 11.93 18.89 -4.77
C ASN A 97 11.43 18.99 -6.22
N ARG A 98 11.45 17.87 -6.94
CA ARG A 98 10.96 17.79 -8.32
C ARG A 98 9.47 18.05 -8.43
N VAL A 99 8.67 17.48 -7.53
CA VAL A 99 7.20 17.55 -7.59
C VAL A 99 6.67 18.89 -7.08
N LEU A 100 7.33 19.50 -6.10
CA LEU A 100 7.00 20.83 -5.59
C LEU A 100 7.45 21.94 -6.56
N GLY A 101 8.51 21.70 -7.34
CA GLY A 101 9.15 22.73 -8.16
C GLY A 101 10.07 23.66 -7.35
N GLU A 102 10.30 23.35 -6.08
CA GLU A 102 11.20 24.07 -5.17
C GLU A 102 11.80 23.09 -4.14
N PRO A 103 12.86 23.46 -3.41
CA PRO A 103 13.38 22.61 -2.35
C PRO A 103 12.36 22.35 -1.23
N LEU A 104 12.17 21.09 -0.85
CA LEU A 104 11.23 20.65 0.20
C LEU A 104 11.40 21.43 1.50
N TYR A 105 12.64 21.69 1.92
CA TYR A 105 12.90 22.45 3.14
C TYR A 105 12.36 23.88 3.06
N GLN A 106 12.37 24.52 1.87
CA GLN A 106 11.82 25.86 1.69
C GLN A 106 10.29 25.85 1.80
N ALA A 107 9.63 24.85 1.19
CA ALA A 107 8.19 24.67 1.32
C ALA A 107 7.76 24.47 2.79
N VAL A 108 8.48 23.63 3.54
CA VAL A 108 8.20 23.36 4.96
C VAL A 108 8.48 24.59 5.83
N GLU A 109 9.60 25.28 5.63
CA GLU A 109 9.90 26.51 6.39
C GLU A 109 8.88 27.62 6.07
N ARG A 110 8.40 27.71 4.82
CA ARG A 110 7.30 28.61 4.46
C ARG A 110 6.02 28.26 5.22
N PHE A 111 5.63 26.99 5.26
CA PHE A 111 4.46 26.56 6.05
C PHE A 111 4.59 26.91 7.54
N ILE A 112 5.79 26.86 8.11
CA ILE A 112 6.03 27.26 9.51
C ILE A 112 5.88 28.77 9.67
N ASN A 113 6.52 29.54 8.79
CA ASN A 113 6.51 31.01 8.85
C ASN A 113 5.12 31.60 8.65
N GLU A 114 4.34 31.01 7.73
CA GLU A 114 2.95 31.38 7.45
C GLU A 114 1.95 30.74 8.43
N ARG A 115 2.42 30.00 9.44
CA ARG A 115 1.59 29.29 10.44
C ARG A 115 0.60 28.27 9.88
N VAL A 116 0.83 27.83 8.64
CA VAL A 116 0.10 26.73 7.99
C VAL A 116 0.29 25.41 8.73
N ILE A 117 1.51 25.19 9.22
CA ILE A 117 1.81 24.14 10.20
C ILE A 117 2.34 24.79 11.47
N THR A 118 1.91 24.29 12.62
CA THR A 118 2.32 24.80 13.93
C THR A 118 2.95 23.68 14.75
N LEU A 119 3.80 24.06 15.70
CA LEU A 119 4.36 23.10 16.65
C LEU A 119 3.21 22.52 17.48
N ILE A 120 3.14 21.19 17.59
CA ILE A 120 2.09 20.56 18.39
C ILE A 120 2.24 20.91 19.88
N SER A 121 1.13 20.85 20.61
CA SER A 121 1.09 21.18 22.04
C SER A 121 2.05 20.32 22.86
N LEU A 122 2.45 20.77 24.06
CA LEU A 122 3.27 19.94 24.95
C LEU A 122 2.63 18.57 25.26
N PRO A 123 1.33 18.47 25.61
CA PRO A 123 0.65 17.19 25.75
C PRO A 123 0.79 16.28 24.53
N ASP A 124 0.56 16.81 23.32
CA ASP A 124 0.63 16.02 22.08
C ASP A 124 2.07 15.61 21.74
N ARG A 125 3.07 16.46 22.06
CA ARG A 125 4.49 16.10 21.92
C ARG A 125 4.87 14.94 22.83
N LEU A 126 4.42 14.96 24.09
CA LEU A 126 4.67 13.88 25.03
C LEU A 126 3.93 12.60 24.61
N ASP A 127 2.71 12.73 24.10
CA ASP A 127 1.95 11.60 23.57
C ASP A 127 2.68 10.97 22.37
N TYR A 128 3.22 11.77 21.45
CA TYR A 128 4.00 11.23 20.34
C TYR A 128 5.30 10.55 20.81
N LEU A 129 6.03 11.16 21.75
CA LEU A 129 7.38 10.74 22.14
C LEU A 129 7.43 9.50 23.01
N TYR A 130 6.46 9.32 23.90
CA TYR A 130 6.55 8.34 24.98
C TYR A 130 5.42 7.32 24.89
N SER A 131 5.74 6.06 25.13
CA SER A 131 4.74 5.03 25.41
C SER A 131 4.29 5.08 26.88
N VAL A 132 3.21 4.37 27.23
CA VAL A 132 2.79 4.22 28.64
C VAL A 132 3.90 3.62 29.52
N VAL A 133 4.73 2.76 28.94
CA VAL A 133 5.87 2.14 29.65
C VAL A 133 6.92 3.19 29.98
N ASP A 134 7.20 4.12 29.06
CA ASP A 134 8.19 5.18 29.25
C ASP A 134 7.73 6.26 30.24
N LEU A 135 6.42 6.53 30.32
CA LEU A 135 5.85 7.53 31.23
C LEU A 135 5.87 7.07 32.71
N LYS A 136 5.78 5.77 32.98
CA LYS A 136 5.70 5.23 34.35
C LYS A 136 6.94 5.53 35.21
N PRO A 137 8.19 5.37 34.72
CA PRO A 137 9.38 5.82 35.43
C PRO A 137 9.33 7.31 35.81
N LEU A 138 8.96 8.18 34.87
CA LEU A 138 8.88 9.63 35.10
C LEU A 138 7.86 10.01 36.19
N LEU A 139 6.73 9.30 36.25
CA LEU A 139 5.72 9.46 37.29
C LEU A 139 6.22 8.95 38.65
N ARG A 140 6.93 7.82 38.67
CA ARG A 140 7.46 7.21 39.90
C ARG A 140 8.49 8.10 40.57
N GLU A 141 9.40 8.69 39.80
CA GLU A 141 10.41 9.66 40.29
C GLU A 141 9.78 10.85 41.02
N ARG A 142 8.52 11.18 40.68
CA ARG A 142 7.75 12.30 41.25
C ARG A 142 6.72 11.84 42.29
N ASN A 143 6.74 10.57 42.70
CA ASN A 143 5.77 9.96 43.60
C ASN A 143 4.30 10.14 43.14
N LEU A 144 4.06 10.13 41.83
CA LEU A 144 2.74 10.31 41.23
C LEU A 144 2.05 8.96 40.98
N LYS A 145 0.71 8.98 40.93
CA LYS A 145 -0.11 7.79 40.64
C LYS A 145 0.24 7.23 39.25
N LEU A 146 0.49 5.91 39.18
CA LEU A 146 0.94 5.21 37.96
C LEU A 146 -0.19 4.61 37.11
N SER A 147 -1.41 4.56 37.64
CA SER A 147 -2.59 4.04 36.93
C SER A 147 -3.29 5.14 36.15
N GLY A 148 -3.88 4.78 35.01
CA GLY A 148 -4.68 5.69 34.19
C GLY A 148 -4.44 5.47 32.70
N ARG A 149 -5.23 6.17 31.88
CA ARG A 149 -4.99 6.24 30.43
C ARG A 149 -3.80 7.12 30.14
N LYS A 150 -3.15 6.90 29.00
CA LYS A 150 -1.93 7.63 28.59
C LYS A 150 -2.07 9.15 28.69
N LYS A 151 -3.18 9.72 28.23
CA LYS A 151 -3.44 11.17 28.31
C LYS A 151 -3.46 11.69 29.75
N GLU A 152 -4.14 10.96 30.65
CA GLU A 152 -4.19 11.30 32.09
C GLU A 152 -2.80 11.24 32.74
N LEU A 153 -1.95 10.29 32.31
CA LEU A 153 -0.57 10.18 32.78
C LEU A 153 0.27 11.39 32.33
N ILE A 154 0.08 11.84 31.10
CA ILE A 154 0.75 13.01 30.52
C ILE A 154 0.31 14.28 31.23
N GLU A 155 -1.00 14.50 31.41
CA GLU A 155 -1.55 15.65 32.13
C GLU A 155 -0.97 15.74 33.55
N ARG A 156 -0.93 14.62 34.27
CA ARG A 156 -0.36 14.55 35.61
C ARG A 156 1.13 14.90 35.66
N LEU A 157 1.90 14.50 34.65
CA LEU A 157 3.31 14.86 34.56
C LEU A 157 3.50 16.36 34.29
N ILE A 158 2.65 16.93 33.42
CA ILE A 158 2.69 18.37 33.10
C ILE A 158 2.31 19.21 34.33
N GLU A 159 1.25 18.82 35.06
CA GLU A 159 0.81 19.50 36.28
C GLU A 159 1.88 19.45 37.38
N ALA A 160 2.58 18.32 37.52
CA ALA A 160 3.60 18.17 38.54
C ALA A 160 4.93 18.85 38.20
N ASP A 161 5.35 18.87 36.92
CA ASP A 161 6.66 19.36 36.51
C ASP A 161 6.70 19.80 35.04
N LEU A 162 6.04 20.93 34.76
CA LEU A 162 6.00 21.52 33.42
C LEU A 162 7.41 21.76 32.84
N GLY A 163 8.31 22.34 33.63
CA GLY A 163 9.64 22.74 33.17
C GLY A 163 10.50 21.56 32.71
N MET A 164 10.47 20.43 33.44
CA MET A 164 11.19 19.23 33.00
C MET A 164 10.54 18.59 31.78
N MET A 165 9.21 18.55 31.71
CA MET A 165 8.51 18.00 30.54
C MET A 165 8.79 18.81 29.26
N GLU A 166 8.87 20.14 29.37
CA GLU A 166 9.33 21.01 28.29
C GLU A 166 10.78 20.71 27.91
N LYS A 167 11.67 20.54 28.90
CA LYS A 167 13.10 20.23 28.66
C LYS A 167 13.28 18.89 27.95
N LEU A 168 12.55 17.85 28.37
CA LEU A 168 12.59 16.52 27.78
C LEU A 168 12.07 16.50 26.34
N SER A 169 11.04 17.28 26.03
CA SER A 169 10.45 17.34 24.70
C SER A 169 11.12 18.36 23.76
N ARG A 170 11.99 19.24 24.29
CA ARG A 170 12.59 20.38 23.56
C ARG A 170 13.29 20.02 22.25
N LYS A 171 13.97 18.87 22.20
CA LYS A 171 14.71 18.43 21.02
C LYS A 171 13.81 17.86 19.92
N CYS A 172 12.56 17.52 20.24
CA CYS A 172 11.62 16.97 19.29
C CYS A 172 10.64 18.05 18.83
N LYS A 173 10.88 18.60 17.64
CA LYS A 173 9.96 19.53 16.99
C LYS A 173 9.07 18.76 16.03
N ILE A 174 7.81 18.62 16.41
CA ILE A 174 6.76 17.94 15.64
C ILE A 174 5.74 18.98 15.26
N TYR A 175 5.40 19.03 13.99
CA TYR A 175 4.50 20.02 13.43
C TYR A 175 3.21 19.35 13.00
N LYS A 176 2.09 20.05 13.17
CA LYS A 176 0.77 19.65 12.67
C LYS A 176 0.16 20.77 11.85
N THR A 177 -0.63 20.42 10.86
CA THR A 177 -1.45 21.37 10.12
C THR A 177 -2.37 22.15 11.07
N ALA A 178 -2.42 23.47 10.91
CA ALA A 178 -3.33 24.31 11.68
C ALA A 178 -4.79 24.04 11.27
N ASP A 179 -5.71 24.16 12.24
CA ASP A 179 -7.10 23.73 12.07
C ASP A 179 -7.82 24.49 10.92
N GLU A 180 -7.43 25.74 10.65
CA GLU A 180 -7.98 26.57 9.57
C GLU A 180 -7.75 26.00 8.16
N TYR A 181 -6.74 25.14 7.97
CA TYR A 181 -6.44 24.48 6.69
C TYR A 181 -7.06 23.08 6.55
N THR A 182 -7.79 22.60 7.56
CA THR A 182 -8.45 21.30 7.53
C THR A 182 -9.42 21.19 6.34
N ASN A 183 -10.22 22.24 6.11
CA ASN A 183 -11.15 22.29 4.97
C ASN A 183 -10.44 22.21 3.61
N LEU A 184 -9.24 22.78 3.50
CA LEU A 184 -8.44 22.72 2.27
C LEU A 184 -7.95 21.29 2.00
N ILE A 185 -7.43 20.62 3.04
CA ILE A 185 -7.02 19.20 2.96
C ILE A 185 -8.22 18.31 2.62
N GLU A 186 -9.34 18.49 3.31
CA GLU A 186 -10.55 17.69 3.09
C GLU A 186 -11.08 17.83 1.68
N LYS A 187 -11.12 19.07 1.15
CA LYS A 187 -11.50 19.33 -0.25
C LYS A 187 -10.57 18.63 -1.24
N TYR A 188 -9.26 18.68 -0.99
CA TYR A 188 -8.27 18.00 -1.81
C TYR A 188 -8.43 16.47 -1.78
N LEU A 189 -8.55 15.87 -0.60
CA LEU A 189 -8.75 14.43 -0.45
C LEU A 189 -10.07 13.98 -1.09
N LYS A 190 -11.14 14.77 -0.94
CA LYS A 190 -12.43 14.52 -1.59
C LYS A 190 -12.29 14.55 -3.11
N ASN A 191 -11.55 15.51 -3.67
CA ASN A 191 -11.31 15.57 -5.11
C ASN A 191 -10.53 14.35 -5.63
N ILE A 192 -9.53 13.87 -4.89
CA ILE A 192 -8.83 12.62 -5.23
C ILE A 192 -9.80 11.43 -5.23
N ASP A 193 -10.66 11.33 -4.21
CA ASP A 193 -11.64 10.26 -4.09
C ASP A 193 -12.64 10.30 -5.26
N GLU A 194 -13.17 11.48 -5.62
CA GLU A 194 -14.05 11.66 -6.78
C GLU A 194 -13.36 11.27 -8.10
N ARG A 195 -12.09 11.64 -8.28
CA ARG A 195 -11.26 11.21 -9.42
C ARG A 195 -11.07 9.70 -9.44
N ARG A 196 -10.81 9.08 -8.29
CA ARG A 196 -10.69 7.61 -8.16
C ARG A 196 -12.00 6.94 -8.55
N GLN A 197 -13.12 7.35 -7.98
CA GLN A 197 -14.44 6.79 -8.29
C GLN A 197 -14.81 6.94 -9.77
N SER A 198 -14.46 8.06 -10.39
CA SER A 198 -14.63 8.26 -11.84
C SER A 198 -13.78 7.29 -12.66
N ALA A 199 -12.51 7.12 -12.29
CA ALA A 199 -11.60 6.18 -12.95
C ALA A 199 -12.02 4.71 -12.72
N GLU A 200 -12.48 4.35 -11.52
CA GLU A 200 -13.02 3.01 -11.21
C GLU A 200 -14.25 2.70 -12.06
N ARG A 201 -15.18 3.66 -12.23
CA ARG A 201 -16.35 3.49 -13.10
C ARG A 201 -15.96 3.27 -14.56
N ALA A 202 -15.07 4.11 -15.10
CA ALA A 202 -14.59 3.96 -16.47
C ALA A 202 -13.85 2.63 -16.69
N CYS A 203 -13.01 2.23 -15.73
CA CYS A 203 -12.31 0.94 -15.73
C CYS A 203 -13.31 -0.23 -15.76
N LYS A 204 -14.37 -0.18 -14.95
CA LYS A 204 -15.42 -1.20 -14.93
C LYS A 204 -16.16 -1.33 -16.26
N GLU A 205 -16.46 -0.23 -16.95
CA GLU A 205 -17.10 -0.29 -18.28
C GLU A 205 -16.16 -0.92 -19.33
N LEU A 206 -14.88 -0.53 -19.34
CA LEU A 206 -13.88 -1.14 -20.24
C LEU A 206 -13.75 -2.66 -20.02
N ILE A 207 -13.80 -3.12 -18.76
CA ILE A 207 -13.80 -4.56 -18.45
C ILE A 207 -15.03 -5.27 -19.01
N LYS A 208 -16.22 -4.65 -18.97
CA LYS A 208 -17.44 -5.24 -19.55
C LYS A 208 -17.33 -5.39 -21.07
N GLU A 209 -16.67 -4.43 -21.70
CA GLU A 209 -16.35 -4.43 -23.13
C GLU A 209 -15.17 -5.34 -23.49
N GLN A 210 -14.54 -5.97 -22.49
CA GLN A 210 -13.35 -6.83 -22.60
C GLN A 210 -12.09 -6.09 -23.10
N ASP A 211 -12.06 -4.76 -22.98
CA ASP A 211 -10.87 -3.94 -23.19
C ASP A 211 -10.00 -3.90 -21.92
N PHE A 212 -9.26 -4.98 -21.69
CA PHE A 212 -8.40 -5.11 -20.50
C PHE A 212 -7.18 -4.20 -20.51
N GLU A 213 -6.67 -3.86 -21.70
CA GLU A 213 -5.55 -2.94 -21.84
C GLU A 213 -5.98 -1.51 -21.51
N GLY A 214 -7.11 -1.06 -22.07
CA GLY A 214 -7.73 0.21 -21.72
C GLY A 214 -8.07 0.30 -20.22
N ALA A 215 -8.61 -0.78 -19.64
CA ALA A 215 -8.91 -0.85 -18.21
C ALA A 215 -7.65 -0.68 -17.35
N ALA A 216 -6.56 -1.38 -17.68
CA ALA A 216 -5.27 -1.27 -17.00
C ALA A 216 -4.66 0.12 -17.16
N LYS A 217 -4.67 0.66 -18.37
CA LYS A 217 -4.21 2.02 -18.66
C LYS A 217 -4.97 3.07 -17.83
N LYS A 218 -6.28 2.89 -17.64
CA LYS A 218 -7.08 3.82 -16.84
C LYS A 218 -6.60 3.92 -15.39
N VAL A 219 -6.18 2.80 -14.81
CA VAL A 219 -5.59 2.77 -13.46
C VAL A 219 -4.22 3.43 -13.46
N ASP A 220 -3.37 3.10 -14.43
CA ASP A 220 -2.03 3.69 -14.57
C ASP A 220 -2.10 5.21 -14.74
N ASP A 221 -3.04 5.74 -15.54
CA ASP A 221 -3.27 7.16 -15.74
C ASP A 221 -3.70 7.85 -14.44
N PHE A 222 -4.65 7.24 -13.70
CA PHE A 222 -5.09 7.76 -12.41
C PHE A 222 -3.93 7.79 -11.40
N GLU A 223 -3.22 6.69 -11.24
CA GLU A 223 -2.12 6.57 -10.28
C GLU A 223 -0.95 7.50 -10.62
N SER A 224 -0.61 7.64 -11.90
CA SER A 224 0.43 8.56 -12.37
C SER A 224 0.06 10.03 -12.15
N SER A 225 -1.24 10.34 -12.03
CA SER A 225 -1.71 11.69 -11.72
C SER A 225 -1.50 12.07 -10.25
N LEU A 226 -1.39 11.10 -9.33
CA LEU A 226 -1.29 11.35 -7.89
C LEU A 226 0.10 11.85 -7.47
N VAL A 227 0.12 12.87 -6.61
CA VAL A 227 1.37 13.40 -6.03
C VAL A 227 2.13 12.32 -5.25
N LYS A 228 1.42 11.53 -4.44
CA LYS A 228 1.99 10.44 -3.64
C LYS A 228 2.88 9.51 -4.47
N ASN A 229 2.39 9.06 -5.62
CA ASN A 229 3.12 8.13 -6.45
C ASN A 229 4.34 8.79 -7.11
N LYS A 230 4.31 10.09 -7.37
CA LYS A 230 5.46 10.85 -7.89
C LYS A 230 6.56 11.05 -6.84
N VAL A 231 6.22 11.01 -5.55
CA VAL A 231 7.16 11.17 -4.44
C VAL A 231 7.68 9.84 -3.88
N ASP A 232 6.84 8.80 -3.87
CA ASP A 232 7.17 7.46 -3.35
C ASP A 232 7.86 6.58 -4.39
N SER A 233 7.43 6.63 -5.66
CA SER A 233 8.06 5.85 -6.72
C SER A 233 9.31 6.59 -7.20
N PHE A 234 10.44 5.90 -7.29
CA PHE A 234 11.67 6.39 -7.94
C PHE A 234 11.49 6.63 -9.47
N GLY A 235 10.27 6.90 -9.94
CA GLY A 235 9.90 7.01 -11.34
C GLY A 235 9.52 5.68 -12.02
N PHE A 236 9.59 4.55 -11.30
CA PHE A 236 9.25 3.23 -11.85
C PHE A 236 7.84 2.84 -11.43
N GLY A 237 6.82 3.38 -12.10
CA GLY A 237 5.51 2.73 -12.10
C GLY A 237 5.63 1.45 -12.94
N ILE A 238 5.35 0.28 -12.35
CA ILE A 238 5.22 -0.95 -13.13
C ILE A 238 3.93 -0.78 -13.93
N SER A 239 4.02 -0.67 -15.25
CA SER A 239 2.82 -0.55 -16.07
C SER A 239 1.98 -1.82 -15.97
N ARG A 240 0.71 -1.63 -15.64
CA ARG A 240 -0.28 -2.71 -15.55
C ARG A 240 -0.73 -3.21 -16.92
N ILE A 241 -0.39 -2.50 -18.00
CA ILE A 241 -0.68 -2.95 -19.37
C ILE A 241 -0.11 -4.36 -19.61
N SER A 242 1.05 -4.66 -19.04
CA SER A 242 1.67 -5.99 -19.08
C SER A 242 0.80 -7.11 -18.50
N GLN A 243 -0.18 -6.78 -17.66
CA GLN A 243 -1.09 -7.74 -17.01
C GLN A 243 -2.31 -8.09 -17.86
N SER A 244 -2.50 -7.48 -19.04
CA SER A 244 -3.69 -7.71 -19.89
C SER A 244 -3.95 -9.20 -20.19
N LYS A 245 -2.89 -10.01 -20.32
CA LYS A 245 -2.99 -11.47 -20.48
C LYS A 245 -3.59 -12.19 -19.27
N ILE A 246 -3.19 -11.79 -18.05
CA ILE A 246 -3.76 -12.33 -16.82
C ILE A 246 -5.23 -11.92 -16.71
N LEU A 247 -5.56 -10.66 -17.00
CA LEU A 247 -6.95 -10.19 -16.94
C LEU A 247 -7.85 -10.90 -17.97
N SER A 248 -7.35 -11.12 -19.18
CA SER A 248 -8.02 -11.92 -20.21
C SER A 248 -8.23 -13.38 -19.77
N SER A 249 -7.25 -13.98 -19.10
CA SER A 249 -7.36 -15.32 -18.52
C SER A 249 -8.38 -15.36 -17.38
N MET A 250 -8.40 -14.34 -16.51
CA MET A 250 -9.41 -14.16 -15.46
C MET A 250 -10.81 -13.93 -16.02
N TRP A 251 -10.96 -13.50 -17.26
CA TRP A 251 -12.25 -13.37 -17.92
C TRP A 251 -12.73 -14.68 -18.57
N SER A 252 -11.81 -15.41 -19.20
CA SER A 252 -12.16 -16.55 -20.06
C SER A 252 -12.07 -17.92 -19.37
N LEU A 253 -11.23 -18.08 -18.35
CA LEU A 253 -10.95 -19.40 -17.75
C LEU A 253 -11.73 -19.60 -16.45
N THR A 254 -12.35 -20.77 -16.29
CA THR A 254 -13.02 -21.18 -15.03
C THR A 254 -12.25 -22.34 -14.40
N PRO A 255 -11.63 -22.16 -13.22
CA PRO A 255 -11.02 -23.30 -12.53
C PRO A 255 -12.08 -24.33 -12.14
N LYS A 256 -11.69 -25.60 -12.12
CA LYS A 256 -12.52 -26.75 -11.72
C LYS A 256 -13.23 -26.54 -10.39
N LEU A 257 -12.54 -25.92 -9.43
CA LEU A 257 -13.08 -25.55 -8.12
C LEU A 257 -14.37 -24.71 -8.22
N LEU A 258 -14.50 -23.88 -9.26
CA LEU A 258 -15.60 -22.92 -9.43
C LEU A 258 -16.65 -23.35 -10.47
N ARG A 259 -16.53 -24.54 -11.09
CA ARG A 259 -17.44 -25.00 -12.16
C ARG A 259 -18.91 -25.11 -11.76
N HIS A 260 -19.20 -25.17 -10.46
CA HIS A 260 -20.56 -25.25 -9.94
C HIS A 260 -21.27 -23.89 -9.88
N ILE A 261 -20.53 -22.78 -10.05
CA ILE A 261 -21.09 -21.43 -9.97
C ILE A 261 -21.76 -21.10 -11.30
N ASN A 262 -23.00 -20.60 -11.23
CA ASN A 262 -23.74 -20.11 -12.38
C ASN A 262 -22.98 -19.03 -13.17
N ASP A 263 -23.03 -19.10 -14.50
CA ASP A 263 -22.24 -18.24 -15.41
C ASP A 263 -22.54 -16.75 -15.27
N GLU A 264 -23.80 -16.34 -15.05
CA GLU A 264 -24.15 -14.92 -14.87
C GLU A 264 -23.59 -14.35 -13.56
N LYS A 265 -23.66 -15.14 -12.48
CA LYS A 265 -23.01 -14.79 -11.22
C LYS A 265 -21.50 -14.75 -11.38
N LEU A 266 -20.93 -15.74 -12.06
CA LEU A 266 -19.48 -15.83 -12.29
C LEU A 266 -18.98 -14.64 -13.12
N LYS A 267 -19.71 -14.22 -14.15
CA LYS A 267 -19.41 -13.02 -14.96
C LYS A 267 -19.36 -11.76 -14.09
N THR A 268 -20.31 -11.59 -13.18
CA THR A 268 -20.32 -10.47 -12.22
C THR A 268 -19.10 -10.51 -11.30
N ILE A 269 -18.72 -11.69 -10.81
CA ILE A 269 -17.53 -11.88 -9.97
C ILE A 269 -16.25 -11.64 -10.75
N ARG A 270 -16.16 -12.04 -12.03
CA ARG A 270 -15.00 -11.78 -12.89
C ARG A 270 -14.71 -10.30 -13.03
N ILE A 271 -15.75 -9.48 -13.26
CA ILE A 271 -15.61 -8.02 -13.29
C ILE A 271 -15.01 -7.52 -11.97
N ALA A 272 -15.59 -7.94 -10.85
CA ALA A 272 -15.14 -7.48 -9.54
C ALA A 272 -13.74 -8.00 -9.17
N ALA A 273 -13.37 -9.21 -9.61
CA ALA A 273 -12.05 -9.80 -9.41
C ALA A 273 -10.97 -9.08 -10.25
N ILE A 274 -11.27 -8.70 -11.48
CA ILE A 274 -10.37 -7.89 -12.31
C ILE A 274 -10.19 -6.50 -11.70
N MET A 275 -11.28 -5.89 -11.20
CA MET A 275 -11.20 -4.63 -10.45
C MET A 275 -10.34 -4.77 -9.19
N MET A 276 -10.47 -5.88 -8.44
CA MET A 276 -9.67 -6.18 -7.25
C MET A 276 -8.17 -6.20 -7.58
N GLU A 277 -7.78 -6.91 -8.64
CA GLU A 277 -6.38 -7.01 -9.08
C GLU A 277 -5.84 -5.65 -9.53
N LEU A 278 -6.58 -4.94 -10.40
CA LEU A 278 -6.15 -3.66 -10.95
C LEU A 278 -5.98 -2.59 -9.87
N TRP A 279 -6.95 -2.48 -8.96
CA TRP A 279 -7.00 -1.42 -7.95
C TRP A 279 -6.32 -1.79 -6.62
N GLY A 280 -5.76 -2.99 -6.51
CA GLY A 280 -5.04 -3.47 -5.33
C GLY A 280 -5.90 -3.60 -4.08
N GLU A 281 -7.20 -3.86 -4.24
CA GLU A 281 -8.14 -4.01 -3.13
C GLU A 281 -8.18 -5.45 -2.64
N ARG A 282 -8.57 -5.67 -1.38
CA ARG A 282 -8.73 -7.02 -0.82
C ARG A 282 -10.14 -7.59 -0.94
N HIS A 283 -11.11 -6.70 -1.10
CA HIS A 283 -12.53 -7.01 -1.02
C HIS A 283 -13.25 -6.53 -2.29
N VAL A 284 -14.10 -7.39 -2.84
CA VAL A 284 -14.81 -7.11 -4.10
C VAL A 284 -16.16 -6.44 -3.92
N PHE A 285 -16.70 -6.39 -2.69
CA PHE A 285 -18.07 -5.97 -2.39
C PHE A 285 -18.46 -4.61 -2.98
N LYS A 286 -17.55 -3.64 -3.03
CA LYS A 286 -17.85 -2.29 -3.57
C LYS A 286 -18.17 -2.28 -5.07
N TRP A 287 -17.81 -3.34 -5.80
CA TRP A 287 -18.09 -3.45 -7.25
C TRP A 287 -19.21 -4.43 -7.58
N LEU A 288 -19.75 -5.11 -6.56
CA LEU A 288 -20.87 -6.04 -6.68
C LEU A 288 -22.20 -5.33 -6.39
N PRO A 289 -23.33 -5.86 -6.89
CA PRO A 289 -24.65 -5.44 -6.44
C PRO A 289 -24.83 -5.63 -4.92
N GLU A 290 -25.61 -4.77 -4.27
CA GLU A 290 -25.79 -4.79 -2.80
C GLU A 290 -26.36 -6.12 -2.27
N SER A 291 -27.21 -6.79 -3.05
CA SER A 291 -27.84 -8.08 -2.71
C SER A 291 -27.12 -9.30 -3.31
N PHE A 292 -25.88 -9.14 -3.80
CA PHE A 292 -25.17 -10.20 -4.47
C PHE A 292 -24.78 -11.35 -3.53
N SER A 293 -25.17 -12.57 -3.89
CA SER A 293 -24.83 -13.79 -3.14
C SER A 293 -24.57 -14.96 -4.08
N VAL A 294 -23.72 -15.88 -3.63
CA VAL A 294 -23.35 -17.09 -4.36
C VAL A 294 -23.53 -18.28 -3.44
N GLU A 295 -24.16 -19.33 -3.96
CA GLU A 295 -24.26 -20.61 -3.26
C GLU A 295 -22.93 -21.36 -3.44
N SER A 296 -22.02 -21.15 -2.49
CA SER A 296 -20.72 -21.82 -2.46
C SER A 296 -20.24 -21.91 -1.02
N HIS A 297 -19.32 -22.84 -0.76
CA HIS A 297 -18.58 -22.88 0.51
C HIS A 297 -17.50 -21.77 0.60
N LEU A 298 -17.27 -21.07 -0.50
CA LEU A 298 -16.32 -19.97 -0.62
C LEU A 298 -17.04 -18.63 -0.53
N GLU A 299 -16.46 -17.73 0.26
CA GLU A 299 -16.84 -16.32 0.25
C GLU A 299 -16.55 -15.68 -1.11
N VAL A 300 -17.27 -14.61 -1.47
CA VAL A 300 -17.15 -13.98 -2.81
C VAL A 300 -15.73 -13.44 -3.06
N ASP A 301 -15.07 -12.91 -2.02
CA ASP A 301 -13.66 -12.51 -2.10
C ASP A 301 -12.72 -13.70 -2.38
N ALA A 302 -13.02 -14.88 -1.81
CA ALA A 302 -12.25 -16.08 -2.07
C ALA A 302 -12.44 -16.56 -3.50
N ILE A 303 -13.68 -16.54 -4.02
CA ILE A 303 -13.98 -16.87 -5.42
C ILE A 303 -13.22 -15.93 -6.37
N ALA A 304 -13.22 -14.62 -6.10
CA ALA A 304 -12.47 -13.64 -6.88
C ALA A 304 -10.96 -13.95 -6.90
N ARG A 305 -10.37 -14.30 -5.75
CA ARG A 305 -8.97 -14.74 -5.68
C ARG A 305 -8.71 -16.05 -6.42
N MET A 306 -9.64 -17.00 -6.40
CA MET A 306 -9.50 -18.27 -7.12
C MET A 306 -9.41 -18.06 -8.63
N LEU A 307 -10.14 -17.09 -9.19
CA LEU A 307 -10.00 -16.70 -10.60
C LEU A 307 -8.59 -16.15 -10.91
N LEU A 308 -8.09 -15.25 -10.07
CA LEU A 308 -6.73 -14.69 -10.22
C LEU A 308 -5.65 -15.76 -10.09
N PHE A 309 -5.74 -16.62 -9.07
CA PHE A 309 -4.77 -17.69 -8.85
C PHE A 309 -4.76 -18.69 -10.00
N HIS A 310 -5.93 -19.00 -10.56
CA HIS A 310 -6.02 -19.84 -11.75
C HIS A 310 -5.36 -19.19 -12.97
N ALA A 311 -5.66 -17.91 -13.23
CA ALA A 311 -5.05 -17.18 -14.33
C ALA A 311 -3.52 -17.14 -14.22
N ARG A 312 -2.99 -16.88 -13.01
CA ARG A 312 -1.54 -16.93 -12.74
C ARG A 312 -0.96 -18.32 -12.90
N HIS A 313 -1.68 -19.36 -12.47
CA HIS A 313 -1.25 -20.75 -12.66
C HIS A 313 -1.07 -21.08 -14.15
N VAL A 314 -2.03 -20.68 -14.99
CA VAL A 314 -1.95 -20.89 -16.44
C VAL A 314 -0.82 -20.07 -17.07
N ASP A 315 -0.62 -18.82 -16.66
CA ASP A 315 0.48 -17.99 -17.15
C ASP A 315 1.86 -18.55 -16.74
N ASN A 316 1.98 -19.07 -15.51
CA ASN A 316 3.18 -19.76 -15.04
C ASN A 316 3.47 -21.02 -15.85
N LEU A 317 2.45 -21.85 -16.13
CA LEU A 317 2.59 -23.03 -17.00
C LEU A 317 3.10 -22.66 -18.39
N ASN A 318 2.57 -21.59 -18.97
CA ASN A 318 3.01 -21.10 -20.28
C ASN A 318 4.44 -20.56 -20.24
N SER A 319 4.86 -19.95 -19.13
CA SER A 319 6.23 -19.48 -18.94
C SER A 319 7.21 -20.64 -18.79
N TYR A 320 6.87 -21.68 -18.02
CA TYR A 320 7.71 -22.89 -17.93
C TYR A 320 7.92 -23.58 -19.28
N LYS A 321 6.89 -23.61 -20.13
CA LYS A 321 6.99 -24.11 -21.51
C LYS A 321 7.97 -23.28 -22.35
N ARG A 322 7.88 -21.95 -22.28
CA ARG A 322 8.73 -21.03 -23.05
C ARG A 322 10.19 -21.08 -22.62
N ASP A 323 10.45 -21.20 -21.32
CA ASP A 323 11.79 -21.13 -20.75
C ASP A 323 12.50 -22.50 -20.74
N ASN A 324 11.92 -23.52 -21.40
CA ASN A 324 12.42 -24.91 -21.43
C ASN A 324 12.58 -25.53 -20.02
N PHE A 325 11.72 -25.14 -19.08
CA PHE A 325 11.67 -25.68 -17.72
C PHE A 325 10.87 -26.99 -17.63
N MET A 326 10.46 -27.57 -18.77
CA MET A 326 9.58 -28.74 -18.84
C MET A 326 10.15 -30.00 -18.17
N ASN A 327 11.48 -30.09 -18.05
CA ASN A 327 12.15 -31.21 -17.38
C ASN A 327 12.42 -30.96 -15.89
N LYS A 328 12.13 -29.76 -15.37
CA LYS A 328 12.34 -29.46 -13.95
C LYS A 328 11.18 -30.00 -13.10
N ARG A 329 11.49 -30.45 -11.90
CA ARG A 329 10.49 -30.82 -10.91
C ARG A 329 10.04 -29.58 -10.14
N LEU A 330 8.73 -29.42 -10.05
CA LEU A 330 8.07 -28.39 -9.27
C LEU A 330 7.32 -29.07 -8.13
N TRP A 331 7.28 -28.42 -6.98
CA TRP A 331 6.63 -28.95 -5.79
C TRP A 331 5.46 -28.03 -5.41
N ILE A 332 4.33 -28.63 -5.06
CA ILE A 332 3.23 -27.91 -4.41
C ILE A 332 3.58 -27.56 -2.96
N ASP A 333 3.78 -26.28 -2.71
CA ASP A 333 3.84 -25.74 -1.37
C ASP A 333 2.43 -25.51 -0.82
N VAL A 334 2.23 -25.97 0.41
CA VAL A 334 0.98 -25.77 1.16
C VAL A 334 1.30 -24.90 2.38
N VAL A 335 0.40 -23.98 2.72
CA VAL A 335 0.62 -23.07 3.86
C VAL A 335 0.83 -23.81 5.19
N GLY A 336 0.24 -25.01 5.35
CA GLY A 336 0.48 -25.88 6.51
C GLY A 336 -0.13 -25.39 7.82
N ASP A 337 -0.96 -24.34 7.80
CA ASP A 337 -1.60 -23.79 8.99
C ASP A 337 -2.90 -24.52 9.39
N SER A 338 -3.51 -24.09 10.50
CA SER A 338 -4.77 -24.63 11.01
C SER A 338 -5.96 -24.51 10.05
N MET A 339 -5.85 -23.63 9.05
CA MET A 339 -6.88 -23.39 8.03
C MET A 339 -6.65 -24.19 6.74
N THR A 340 -5.54 -24.93 6.65
CA THR A 340 -5.26 -25.80 5.51
C THR A 340 -6.20 -27.01 5.56
N CYS A 341 -6.99 -27.19 4.49
CA CYS A 341 -7.93 -28.31 4.44
C CYS A 341 -7.21 -29.65 4.19
N GLU A 342 -7.88 -30.75 4.55
CA GLU A 342 -7.32 -32.09 4.44
C GLU A 342 -6.96 -32.48 3.00
N ALA A 343 -7.75 -32.04 2.02
CA ALA A 343 -7.46 -32.29 0.62
C ALA A 343 -6.16 -31.63 0.16
N CYS A 344 -5.90 -30.39 0.60
CA CYS A 344 -4.66 -29.68 0.30
C CYS A 344 -3.46 -30.27 1.05
N ARG A 345 -3.62 -30.68 2.33
CA ARG A 345 -2.53 -31.33 3.10
C ARG A 345 -1.98 -32.56 2.39
N LYS A 346 -2.84 -33.35 1.72
CA LYS A 346 -2.44 -34.51 0.92
C LYS A 346 -1.63 -34.17 -0.34
N LEU A 347 -1.49 -32.90 -0.68
CA LEU A 347 -0.63 -32.43 -1.78
C LEU A 347 0.76 -32.02 -1.30
N ASP A 348 0.95 -31.81 0.00
CA ASP A 348 2.25 -31.44 0.54
C ASP A 348 3.32 -32.49 0.20
N GLY A 349 4.53 -32.02 -0.11
CA GLY A 349 5.65 -32.84 -0.56
C GLY A 349 5.53 -33.41 -1.97
N LYS A 350 4.38 -33.25 -2.67
CA LYS A 350 4.23 -33.83 -4.00
C LYS A 350 4.93 -32.98 -5.05
N SER A 351 5.78 -33.62 -5.84
CA SER A 351 6.46 -33.00 -6.97
C SER A 351 5.93 -33.51 -8.31
N TYR A 352 5.89 -32.60 -9.27
CA TYR A 352 5.32 -32.76 -10.60
C TYR A 352 6.30 -32.22 -11.64
N THR A 353 6.28 -32.79 -12.84
CA THR A 353 6.78 -32.08 -14.03
C THR A 353 5.70 -31.14 -14.53
N PRO A 354 6.04 -30.03 -15.22
CA PRO A 354 5.06 -29.12 -15.82
C PRO A 354 3.92 -29.79 -16.60
N GLU A 355 4.18 -30.90 -17.29
CA GLU A 355 3.19 -31.66 -18.05
C GLU A 355 2.17 -32.40 -17.18
N LYS A 356 2.57 -32.78 -15.97
CA LYS A 356 1.75 -33.56 -15.03
C LYS A 356 1.20 -32.72 -13.89
N MET A 357 1.38 -31.40 -13.94
CA MET A 357 0.88 -30.50 -12.90
C MET A 357 -0.63 -30.62 -12.78
N ILE A 358 -1.10 -30.71 -11.54
CA ILE A 358 -2.52 -30.55 -11.26
C ILE A 358 -2.91 -29.09 -11.45
N GLU A 359 -4.19 -28.87 -11.71
CA GLU A 359 -4.75 -27.53 -11.76
C GLU A 359 -4.77 -26.90 -10.36
N LEU A 360 -4.27 -25.67 -10.26
CA LEU A 360 -4.50 -24.79 -9.12
C LEU A 360 -5.38 -23.60 -9.55
N PRO A 361 -6.31 -23.14 -8.71
CA PRO A 361 -6.67 -23.64 -7.38
C PRO A 361 -7.25 -25.06 -7.39
N TYR A 362 -6.92 -25.86 -6.37
CA TYR A 362 -7.21 -27.29 -6.36
C TYR A 362 -8.71 -27.58 -6.30
N GLU A 363 -9.21 -28.41 -7.21
CA GLU A 363 -10.65 -28.73 -7.36
C GLU A 363 -11.30 -29.31 -6.10
N LYS A 364 -10.53 -30.01 -5.25
CA LYS A 364 -11.03 -30.65 -4.02
C LYS A 364 -10.78 -29.81 -2.77
N CYS A 365 -10.34 -28.58 -2.92
CA CYS A 365 -10.15 -27.67 -1.79
C CYS A 365 -11.50 -27.37 -1.13
N THR A 366 -11.55 -27.50 0.19
CA THR A 366 -12.73 -27.15 1.02
C THR A 366 -12.45 -26.02 2.01
N CYS A 367 -11.29 -25.36 1.90
CA CYS A 367 -10.94 -24.22 2.75
C CYS A 367 -11.90 -23.04 2.47
N PRO A 368 -12.55 -22.45 3.48
CA PRO A 368 -13.45 -21.30 3.30
C PRO A 368 -12.79 -20.08 2.64
N MET A 369 -11.47 -19.95 2.83
CA MET A 369 -10.65 -18.87 2.26
C MET A 369 -10.23 -19.13 0.80
N GLY A 370 -10.55 -20.30 0.25
CA GLY A 370 -10.07 -20.78 -1.05
C GLY A 370 -8.74 -21.53 -0.97
N CYS A 371 -8.32 -22.09 -2.10
CA CYS A 371 -7.05 -22.80 -2.23
C CYS A 371 -5.87 -21.83 -2.15
N ARG A 372 -4.95 -22.08 -1.23
CA ARG A 372 -3.73 -21.27 -1.01
C ARG A 372 -2.45 -22.02 -1.41
N CYS A 373 -2.61 -23.15 -2.10
CA CYS A 373 -1.46 -23.91 -2.59
C CYS A 373 -0.84 -23.17 -3.79
N HIS A 374 0.46 -23.29 -3.94
CA HIS A 374 1.18 -22.76 -5.10
C HIS A 374 2.33 -23.71 -5.46
N PHE A 375 2.88 -23.55 -6.66
CA PHE A 375 4.05 -24.31 -7.07
C PHE A 375 5.32 -23.50 -6.82
N ILE A 376 6.33 -24.18 -6.29
CA ILE A 376 7.69 -23.69 -6.11
C ILE A 376 8.68 -24.64 -6.79
N SER A 377 9.90 -24.19 -7.04
CA SER A 377 10.95 -25.09 -7.52
C SER A 377 11.32 -26.12 -6.45
N LEU A 378 11.79 -27.31 -6.87
CA LEU A 378 12.24 -28.34 -5.93
C LEU A 378 13.34 -27.81 -5.00
N GLU A 379 14.31 -27.08 -5.55
CA GLU A 379 15.42 -26.48 -4.78
C GLU A 379 14.93 -25.51 -3.69
N GLU A 380 13.90 -24.72 -3.98
CA GLU A 380 13.29 -23.82 -2.99
C GLU A 380 12.55 -24.58 -1.90
N GLY A 381 11.80 -25.61 -2.28
CA GLY A 381 11.09 -26.44 -1.31
C GLY A 381 12.04 -27.15 -0.35
N GLU A 382 13.17 -27.66 -0.86
CA GLU A 382 14.22 -28.30 -0.05
C GLU A 382 14.81 -27.30 0.96
N LYS A 383 15.12 -26.08 0.52
CA LYS A 383 15.59 -24.99 1.41
C LYS A 383 14.57 -24.63 2.48
N LEU A 384 13.28 -24.60 2.15
CA LEU A 384 12.23 -24.28 3.13
C LEU A 384 12.12 -25.35 4.22
N ARG A 385 12.22 -26.63 3.86
CA ARG A 385 12.18 -27.73 4.83
C ARG A 385 13.44 -27.82 5.68
N SER A 386 14.63 -27.60 5.10
CA SER A 386 15.88 -27.64 5.87
C SER A 386 15.99 -26.54 6.92
N ASN A 387 15.21 -25.46 6.81
CA ASN A 387 15.13 -24.40 7.83
C ASN A 387 14.10 -24.68 8.93
N LEU A 388 13.25 -25.70 8.77
CA LEU A 388 12.21 -26.08 9.75
C LEU A 388 12.60 -27.33 10.57
N SER A 389 13.59 -28.09 10.10
CA SER A 389 14.28 -29.19 10.80
C SER A 389 15.49 -28.67 11.56
#